data_AF-A0A7Y0SQI1-F1
#
_entry.id   AF-A0A7Y0SQI1-F1
#
_cell.length_a   1.000
_cell.length_b   1.000
_cell.length_c   1.000
_cell.angle_alpha   90.00
_cell.angle_beta   90.00
_cell.angle_gamma   90.00
#
_symmetry.space_group_name_H-M   'P 1'
#
loop_
_entity.id
_entity.type
_entity.pdbx_description
1 polymer ?
#
loop_
_entity_poly.entity_id
_entity_poly.type
_entity_poly.pdbx_seq_one_letter_code
_entity_poly.pdbx_strand_id
1 'polypeptide(L)'
;DQLRQRATLIASIRQFFADRQVMEVDTPAMSHATVTDIHLHTFQTEFVGPGYADGSKLFFMTSPEFHMKRLLAAGSGCIYQINKAFRNEENGRYHNPEFTMLE
;
A
#
# COMPACT_ATOMS: atom_id res chain seq x y z
N ASP A 1 11.53 22.23 -8.62
CA ASP A 1 11.97 22.13 -7.21
C ASP A 1 11.16 21.17 -6.35
N GLN A 2 9.82 21.21 -6.38
CA GLN A 2 8.97 20.35 -5.52
C GLN A 2 9.26 18.84 -5.63
N LEU A 3 9.48 18.31 -6.84
CA LEU A 3 9.83 16.89 -7.01
C LEU A 3 11.19 16.53 -6.37
N ARG A 4 12.17 17.43 -6.43
CA ARG A 4 13.47 17.23 -5.77
C ARG A 4 13.31 17.25 -4.26
N GLN A 5 12.54 18.20 -3.72
CA GLN A 5 12.22 18.28 -2.29
C GLN A 5 11.50 17.01 -1.81
N ARG A 6 10.54 16.50 -2.59
CA ARG A 6 9.86 15.23 -2.30
C ARG A 6 10.83 14.05 -2.28
N ALA A 7 11.76 13.97 -3.22
CA ALA A 7 12.76 12.91 -3.24
C ALA A 7 13.66 12.96 -1.99
N THR A 8 14.12 14.16 -1.62
CA THR A 8 14.89 14.39 -0.38
C THR A 8 14.07 14.00 0.86
N LEU A 9 12.79 14.36 0.92
CA LEU A 9 11.90 14.01 2.03
C LEU A 9 11.71 12.49 2.17
N ILE A 10 11.51 11.78 1.06
CA ILE A 10 11.38 10.31 1.09
C ILE A 10 12.68 9.68 1.60
N ALA A 11 13.84 10.18 1.14
CA ALA A 11 15.13 9.69 1.62
C ALA A 11 15.33 9.95 3.13
N SER A 12 14.92 11.11 3.65
CA SER A 12 15.04 11.41 5.08
C SER A 12 14.09 10.58 5.94
N ILE A 13 12.88 10.28 5.45
CA ILE A 13 11.95 9.36 6.12
C ILE A 13 12.58 7.96 6.25
N ARG A 14 13.18 7.43 5.18
CA ARG A 14 13.88 6.14 5.24
C ARG A 14 15.02 6.15 6.24
N GLN A 15 15.83 7.22 6.23
CA GLN A 15 16.92 7.36 7.20
C GLN A 15 16.40 7.38 8.64
N PHE A 16 15.31 8.09 8.92
CA PHE A 16 14.70 8.16 10.25
C PHE A 16 14.33 6.77 10.82
N PHE A 17 13.78 5.88 9.98
CA PHE A 17 13.44 4.52 10.38
C PHE A 17 14.67 3.60 10.45
N ALA A 18 15.61 3.75 9.53
CA ALA A 18 16.87 3.02 9.54
C ALA A 18 17.66 3.27 10.83
N ASP A 19 17.75 4.52 11.27
CA ASP A 19 18.41 4.92 12.54
C ASP A 19 17.76 4.27 13.78
N ARG A 20 16.51 3.82 13.66
CA ARG A 20 15.72 3.15 14.72
C ARG A 20 15.60 1.65 14.53
N GLN A 21 16.28 1.09 13.53
CA GLN A 21 16.23 -0.33 13.20
C GLN A 21 14.80 -0.82 12.92
N VAL A 22 13.94 0.04 12.34
CA VAL A 22 12.62 -0.35 11.84
C VAL A 22 12.79 -0.79 10.38
N MET A 23 12.40 -2.02 10.07
CA MET A 23 12.68 -2.65 8.77
C MET A 23 11.68 -2.19 7.69
N GLU A 24 12.18 -1.68 6.55
CA GLU A 24 11.33 -1.41 5.38
C GLU A 24 10.85 -2.74 4.79
N VAL A 25 9.55 -2.87 4.55
CA VAL A 25 8.94 -4.03 3.88
C VAL A 25 8.20 -3.58 2.61
N ASP A 26 7.97 -4.51 1.70
CA ASP A 26 7.13 -4.30 0.52
C ASP A 26 6.04 -5.38 0.45
N THR A 27 4.81 -4.97 0.69
CA THR A 27 3.63 -5.85 0.66
C THR A 27 2.83 -5.68 -0.64
N PRO A 28 2.06 -6.70 -1.06
CA PRO A 28 1.32 -6.67 -2.32
C PRO A 28 0.37 -5.48 -2.46
N ALA A 29 0.43 -4.81 -3.62
CA ALA A 29 -0.51 -3.74 -4.00
C ALA A 29 -1.89 -4.27 -4.42
N MET A 30 -2.03 -5.58 -4.65
CA MET A 30 -3.27 -6.25 -5.04
C MET A 30 -3.51 -7.48 -4.17
N SER A 31 -4.78 -7.78 -3.89
CA SER A 31 -5.21 -8.92 -3.08
C SER A 31 -6.53 -9.50 -3.56
N HIS A 32 -6.74 -10.79 -3.30
CA HIS A 32 -8.03 -11.46 -3.53
C HIS A 32 -9.12 -11.01 -2.54
N ALA A 33 -8.71 -10.49 -1.39
CA ALA A 33 -9.59 -9.93 -0.37
C ALA A 33 -9.34 -8.43 -0.21
N THR A 34 -10.39 -7.69 0.10
CA THR A 34 -10.35 -6.25 0.34
C THR A 34 -10.84 -5.91 1.76
N VAL A 35 -10.74 -4.65 2.14
CA VAL A 35 -11.26 -4.13 3.41
C VAL A 35 -12.80 -4.18 3.43
N THR A 36 -13.38 -4.36 4.62
CA THR A 36 -14.83 -4.34 4.83
C THR A 36 -15.34 -2.96 5.28
N ASP A 37 -14.49 -1.93 5.23
CA ASP A 37 -14.85 -0.58 5.64
C ASP A 37 -15.92 -0.01 4.70
N ILE A 38 -17.05 0.40 5.28
CA ILE A 38 -18.23 0.87 4.55
C ILE A 38 -17.98 2.17 3.77
N HIS A 39 -16.93 2.93 4.14
CA HIS A 39 -16.60 4.21 3.51
C HIS A 39 -15.51 4.09 2.44
N LEU A 40 -14.82 2.94 2.36
CA LEU A 40 -13.74 2.74 1.42
C LEU A 40 -14.22 1.99 0.18
N HIS A 41 -14.25 2.70 -0.95
CA HIS A 41 -14.50 2.09 -2.25
C HIS A 41 -13.16 1.64 -2.86
N THR A 42 -13.07 0.39 -3.31
CA THR A 42 -11.81 -0.17 -3.83
C THR A 42 -11.81 -0.30 -5.35
N PHE A 43 -10.70 0.02 -5.99
CA PHE A 43 -10.48 -0.38 -7.39
C PHE A 43 -10.40 -1.90 -7.48
N GLN A 44 -10.92 -2.44 -8.58
CA GLN A 44 -10.92 -3.87 -8.88
C GLN A 44 -10.30 -4.10 -10.26
N THR A 45 -9.65 -5.23 -10.42
CA THR A 45 -9.08 -5.70 -11.68
C THR A 45 -9.29 -7.21 -11.81
N GLU A 46 -8.97 -7.73 -12.98
CA GLU A 46 -9.05 -9.15 -13.29
C GLU A 46 -7.66 -9.70 -13.58
N PHE A 47 -7.28 -10.76 -12.86
CA PHE A 47 -6.05 -11.49 -13.09
C PHE A 47 -6.32 -12.65 -14.05
N VAL A 48 -5.78 -12.56 -15.26
CA VAL A 48 -5.82 -13.63 -16.26
C VAL A 48 -4.45 -14.31 -16.28
N GLY A 49 -4.31 -15.34 -15.45
CA GLY A 49 -3.08 -16.10 -15.28
C GLY A 49 -3.26 -17.59 -15.57
N PRO A 50 -2.17 -18.35 -15.78
CA PRO A 50 -2.23 -19.80 -15.91
C PRO A 50 -2.94 -20.43 -14.70
N GLY A 51 -3.93 -21.29 -14.96
CA GLY A 51 -4.77 -21.89 -13.90
C GLY A 51 -6.00 -21.07 -13.50
N TYR A 52 -6.18 -19.87 -14.06
CA TYR A 52 -7.38 -19.03 -13.89
C TYR A 52 -8.07 -18.84 -15.25
N ALA A 53 -8.64 -19.92 -15.79
CA ALA A 53 -9.28 -19.91 -17.11
C ALA A 53 -10.45 -18.89 -17.20
N ASP A 54 -11.15 -18.66 -16.08
CA ASP A 54 -12.25 -17.71 -15.96
C ASP A 54 -11.83 -16.36 -15.32
N GLY A 55 -10.51 -16.13 -15.21
CA GLY A 55 -9.94 -14.99 -14.49
C GLY A 55 -10.11 -15.09 -12.96
N SER A 56 -9.41 -14.24 -12.23
CA SER A 56 -9.65 -14.04 -10.79
C SER A 56 -9.77 -12.56 -10.48
N LYS A 57 -10.82 -12.20 -9.73
CA LYS A 57 -10.97 -10.84 -9.22
C LYS A 57 -9.85 -10.53 -8.22
N LEU A 58 -9.21 -9.39 -8.43
CA LEU A 58 -8.28 -8.77 -7.49
C LEU A 58 -8.74 -7.35 -7.16
N PHE A 59 -8.36 -6.89 -5.99
CA PHE A 59 -8.62 -5.55 -5.49
C PHE A 59 -7.30 -4.85 -5.25
N PHE A 60 -7.22 -3.57 -5.60
CA PHE A 60 -6.10 -2.73 -5.19
C PHE A 60 -6.23 -2.37 -3.71
N MET A 61 -5.10 -2.39 -3.01
CA MET A 61 -5.07 -2.16 -1.57
C MET A 61 -5.29 -0.67 -1.23
N THR A 62 -6.22 -0.40 -0.32
CA THR A 62 -6.51 0.95 0.22
C THR A 62 -5.52 1.37 1.33
N SER A 63 -4.81 0.39 1.90
CA SER A 63 -3.67 0.49 2.84
C SER A 63 -2.95 -0.89 2.89
N PRO A 64 -1.66 -0.95 3.25
CA PRO A 64 -0.92 -2.20 3.47
C PRO A 64 -1.28 -2.95 4.77
N GLU A 65 -2.15 -2.39 5.64
CA GLU A 65 -2.41 -2.84 7.01
C GLU A 65 -2.57 -4.35 7.18
N PHE A 66 -3.44 -4.99 6.39
CA PHE A 66 -3.70 -6.43 6.53
C PHE A 66 -2.47 -7.29 6.21
N HIS A 67 -1.68 -6.90 5.22
CA HIS A 67 -0.44 -7.60 4.90
C HIS A 67 0.61 -7.36 5.98
N MET A 68 0.77 -6.12 6.46
CA MET A 68 1.70 -5.80 7.54
C MET A 68 1.33 -6.50 8.85
N LYS A 69 0.04 -6.58 9.21
CA LYS A 69 -0.43 -7.35 10.37
C LYS A 69 -0.09 -8.84 10.24
N ARG A 70 -0.15 -9.42 9.04
CA ARG A 70 0.29 -10.80 8.80
C ARG A 70 1.79 -10.97 8.97
N LEU A 71 2.60 -9.99 8.56
CA LEU A 71 4.05 -9.98 8.82
C LEU A 71 4.36 -9.87 10.32
N LEU A 72 3.64 -9.00 11.03
CA LEU A 72 3.75 -8.88 12.49
C LEU A 72 3.43 -10.22 13.19
N ALA A 73 2.32 -10.86 12.79
CA ALA A 73 1.96 -12.18 13.29
C ALA A 73 2.99 -13.27 12.94
N ALA A 74 3.71 -13.11 11.83
CA ALA A 74 4.82 -13.99 11.43
C ALA A 74 6.16 -13.65 12.11
N GLY A 75 6.20 -12.65 13.00
CA GLY A 75 7.39 -12.30 13.78
C GLY A 75 8.33 -11.29 13.13
N SER A 76 7.86 -10.46 12.21
CA SER A 76 8.71 -9.45 11.53
C SER A 76 9.33 -8.40 12.48
N GLY A 77 8.77 -8.22 13.67
CA GLY A 77 9.13 -7.11 14.55
C GLY A 77 8.68 -5.76 14.00
N CYS A 78 9.38 -4.68 14.37
CA CYS A 78 9.07 -3.33 13.92
C CYS A 78 9.35 -3.17 12.41
N ILE A 79 8.30 -2.85 11.66
CA ILE A 79 8.34 -2.66 10.21
C ILE A 79 7.69 -1.35 9.80
N TYR A 80 8.07 -0.82 8.63
CA TYR A 80 7.40 0.29 7.95
C TYR A 80 7.33 0.02 6.44
N GLN A 81 6.44 0.71 5.73
CA GLN A 81 6.35 0.66 4.27
C GLN A 81 6.03 2.04 3.69
N ILE A 82 6.70 2.41 2.59
CA ILE A 82 6.32 3.55 1.74
C ILE A 82 5.79 2.99 0.42
N ASN A 83 4.47 2.96 0.23
CA ASN A 83 3.84 2.35 -0.95
C ASN A 83 2.75 3.21 -1.57
N LYS A 84 2.20 2.72 -2.67
CA LYS A 84 0.98 3.26 -3.27
C LYS A 84 -0.24 2.62 -2.62
N ALA A 85 -1.15 3.47 -2.17
CA ALA A 85 -2.50 3.11 -1.76
C ALA A 85 -3.51 3.60 -2.81
N PHE A 86 -4.59 2.85 -2.99
CA PHE A 86 -5.59 3.10 -4.03
C PHE A 86 -6.97 3.18 -3.41
N ARG A 87 -7.68 4.29 -3.62
CA ARG A 87 -9.05 4.50 -3.13
C ARG A 87 -9.91 5.03 -4.26
N ASN A 88 -10.97 4.30 -4.58
CA ASN A 88 -11.92 4.65 -5.62
C ASN A 88 -13.00 5.60 -5.07
N GLU A 89 -12.54 6.70 -4.48
CA GLU A 89 -13.34 7.74 -3.82
C GLU A 89 -13.30 9.05 -4.63
N GLU A 90 -13.70 10.16 -4.01
CA GLU A 90 -13.67 11.48 -4.62
C GLU A 90 -12.24 11.93 -4.97
N ASN A 91 -12.09 12.49 -6.17
CA ASN A 91 -10.91 13.25 -6.55
C ASN A 91 -11.10 14.72 -6.12
N GLY A 92 -10.14 15.27 -5.40
CA GLY A 92 -10.22 16.66 -4.93
C GLY A 92 -8.85 17.25 -4.62
N ARG A 93 -8.84 18.49 -4.13
CA ARG A 93 -7.60 19.23 -3.84
C ARG A 93 -6.62 18.47 -2.93
N TYR A 94 -7.14 17.61 -2.04
CA TYR A 94 -6.36 16.83 -1.08
C TYR A 94 -6.51 15.31 -1.28
N HIS A 95 -7.22 14.87 -2.32
CA HIS A 95 -7.51 13.45 -2.58
C HIS A 95 -7.16 13.09 -4.01
N ASN A 96 -6.25 12.14 -4.17
CA ASN A 96 -5.93 11.54 -5.47
C ASN A 96 -6.24 10.04 -5.39
N PRO A 97 -6.86 9.42 -6.42
CA PRO A 97 -7.24 8.01 -6.38
C PRO A 97 -6.09 7.04 -6.12
N GLU A 98 -4.87 7.42 -6.50
CA GLU A 98 -3.63 6.79 -6.05
C GLU A 98 -2.78 7.79 -5.25
N PHE A 99 -2.22 7.39 -4.12
CA PHE A 99 -1.35 8.27 -3.34
C PHE A 99 -0.29 7.47 -2.61
N THR A 100 0.76 8.16 -2.16
CA THR A 100 1.81 7.51 -1.36
C THR A 100 1.41 7.52 0.10
N MET A 101 1.41 6.34 0.71
CA MET A 101 1.22 6.15 2.14
C MET A 101 2.58 5.81 2.78
N LEU A 102 2.77 6.27 4.01
CA LEU A 102 3.79 5.77 4.92
C LEU A 102 3.03 5.13 6.08
N GLU A 103 3.22 3.84 6.27
CA GLU A 103 2.61 3.05 7.35
C GLU A 103 3.69 2.32 8.16
#